data_AF-A0A4P8QIU6-F1
#
_entry.id   AF-A0A4P8QIU6-F1
#
_cell.length_a   1.000
_cell.length_b   1.000
_cell.length_c   1.000
_cell.angle_alpha   90.00
_cell.angle_beta   90.00
_cell.angle_gamma   90.00
#
_symmetry.space_group_name_H-M   'P 1'
#
loop_
_entity.id
_entity.type
_entity.pdbx_description
1 polymer ?
#
loop_
_entity_poly.entity_id
_entity_poly.type
_entity_poly.pdbx_seq_one_letter_code
_entity_poly.pdbx_strand_id
1 'polypeptide(L)' 'MKRSALLVALGLVGCGAPERTAEDFAADPDAAEAVVAACGAGRVERECEAARQGLAEARRQARMRVYERAF' A
#
# COMPACT_ATOMS: atom_id res chain seq x y z
N MET A 1 -13.28 9.53 -26.93
CA MET A 1 -13.74 8.17 -26.58
C MET A 1 -13.03 7.76 -25.29
N LYS A 2 -13.52 8.14 -24.11
CA LYS A 2 -14.57 7.53 -23.27
C LYS A 2 -14.12 6.24 -22.54
N ARG A 3 -13.44 6.42 -21.38
CA ARG A 3 -13.38 5.48 -20.22
C ARG A 3 -13.08 6.33 -18.96
N SER A 4 -14.00 7.19 -18.53
CA SER A 4 -14.95 6.89 -17.44
C SER A 4 -14.19 6.41 -16.19
N ALA A 5 -13.68 7.37 -15.39
CA ALA A 5 -14.39 7.94 -14.24
C ALA A 5 -14.29 7.05 -12.99
N LEU A 6 -13.11 7.12 -12.36
CA LEU A 6 -12.92 7.56 -10.96
C LEU A 6 -14.23 7.64 -10.15
N LEU A 7 -14.65 6.52 -9.55
CA LEU A 7 -15.64 6.48 -8.48
C LEU A 7 -15.32 5.29 -7.58
N VAL A 8 -14.28 5.45 -6.74
CA VAL A 8 -14.14 4.60 -5.55
C VAL A 8 -14.78 5.38 -4.41
N ALA A 9 -15.95 4.88 -4.01
CA ALA A 9 -16.69 5.32 -2.85
C ALA A 9 -15.80 5.23 -1.60
N LEU A 10 -15.61 6.35 -0.91
CA LEU A 10 -15.18 6.32 0.49
C LEU A 10 -16.26 6.99 1.34
N GLY A 11 -17.01 6.11 2.01
CA GLY A 11 -18.05 6.45 2.94
C GLY A 11 -17.52 7.25 4.13
N LEU A 12 -18.34 8.20 4.54
CA LEU A 12 -18.24 8.85 5.84
C LEU A 12 -18.52 7.82 6.95
N VAL A 13 -17.82 8.00 8.07
CA VAL A 13 -18.24 7.80 9.49
C VAL A 13 -17.22 6.98 10.29
N GLY A 14 -16.30 7.71 10.91
CA GLY A 14 -15.38 7.27 11.96
C GLY A 14 -14.32 8.35 12.17
N CYS A 15 -14.34 9.06 13.29
CA CYS A 15 -13.26 10.00 13.68
C CYS A 15 -11.99 9.20 14.01
N GLY A 16 -11.28 8.80 12.97
CA GLY A 16 -9.98 8.16 12.99
C GLY A 16 -9.57 8.10 11.53
N ALA A 17 -8.38 8.59 11.20
CA ALA A 17 -7.89 8.45 9.83
C ALA A 17 -8.05 6.98 9.41
N PRO A 18 -8.60 6.71 8.21
CA PRO A 18 -8.78 5.34 7.75
C PRO A 18 -7.42 4.64 7.80
N GLU A 19 -7.39 3.43 8.36
CA GLU A 19 -6.19 2.60 8.34
C GLU A 19 -5.82 2.33 6.89
N ARG A 20 -4.56 2.53 6.55
CA ARG A 20 -4.06 2.29 5.20
C ARG A 20 -4.08 0.79 4.90
N THR A 21 -4.60 0.43 3.74
CA THR A 21 -4.68 -0.95 3.27
C THR A 21 -3.35 -1.41 2.66
N ALA A 22 -3.25 -2.71 2.34
CA ALA A 22 -2.10 -3.23 1.62
C ALA A 22 -1.93 -2.58 0.24
N GLU A 23 -3.03 -2.24 -0.44
CA GLU A 23 -3.00 -1.51 -1.71
C GLU A 23 -2.45 -0.09 -1.55
N ASP A 24 -2.83 0.62 -0.48
CA ASP A 24 -2.30 1.97 -0.18
C ASP A 24 -0.77 1.91 0.02
N PHE A 25 -0.28 0.91 0.77
CA PHE A 25 1.15 0.69 0.96
C PHE A 25 1.87 0.16 -0.28
N ALA A 26 1.20 -0.58 -1.15
CA ALA A 26 1.79 -1.00 -2.42
C ALA A 26 1.97 0.18 -3.37
N ALA A 27 1.12 1.21 -3.27
CA ALA A 27 1.24 2.46 -4.02
C ALA A 27 2.34 3.39 -3.49
N ASP A 28 2.69 3.29 -2.20
CA ASP A 28 3.77 4.04 -1.54
C ASP A 28 4.70 3.10 -0.73
N PRO A 29 5.68 2.46 -1.40
CA PRO A 29 6.57 1.48 -0.77
C PRO A 29 7.47 2.09 0.30
N ASP A 30 7.86 3.37 0.16
CA ASP A 30 8.73 4.05 1.13
C ASP A 30 7.97 4.26 2.46
N ALA A 31 6.70 4.64 2.38
CA ALA A 31 5.84 4.69 3.57
C ALA A 31 5.63 3.31 4.19
N ALA A 32 5.51 2.26 3.38
CA ALA A 32 5.41 0.88 3.87
C ALA A 32 6.67 0.45 4.63
N GLU A 33 7.87 0.78 4.11
CA GLU A 33 9.14 0.48 4.78
C GLU A 33 9.27 1.20 6.13
N ALA A 34 8.86 2.46 6.21
CA ALA A 34 8.86 3.21 7.47
C ALA A 34 7.96 2.58 8.54
N VAL A 35 6.75 2.14 8.14
CA VAL A 35 5.82 1.46 9.05
C VAL A 35 6.35 0.09 9.47
N VAL A 36 6.85 -0.72 8.53
CA VAL A 36 7.45 -2.03 8.86
C VAL A 36 8.63 -1.88 9.82
N ALA A 37 9.47 -0.85 9.64
CA ALA A 37 10.58 -0.55 10.56
C ALA A 37 10.07 -0.15 11.95
N ALA A 38 9.02 0.67 12.04
CA ALA A 38 8.38 1.02 13.30
C ALA A 38 7.81 -0.22 14.02
N CYS A 39 7.16 -1.13 13.28
CA CYS A 39 6.67 -2.40 13.77
C CYS A 39 7.78 -3.31 14.30
N GLY A 40 8.92 -3.36 13.61
CA GLY A 40 10.11 -4.12 14.04
C GLY A 40 10.74 -3.56 15.32
N ALA A 41 10.63 -2.25 15.55
CA ALA A 41 11.09 -1.58 16.77
C ALA A 41 10.12 -1.76 17.97
N GLY A 42 9.09 -2.59 17.84
CA GLY A 42 8.11 -2.85 18.89
C GLY A 42 7.02 -1.77 19.01
N ARG A 43 6.92 -0.83 18.06
CA ARG A 43 5.76 0.06 17.99
C ARG A 43 4.57 -0.73 17.47
N VAL A 44 3.52 -0.83 18.27
CA VAL A 44 2.28 -1.50 17.87
C VAL A 44 1.48 -0.52 17.02
N GLU A 45 1.63 -0.63 15.71
CA GLU A 45 0.79 0.06 14.72
C GLU A 45 -0.26 -0.91 14.19
N ARG A 46 -1.51 -0.46 14.05
CA ARG A 46 -2.59 -1.30 13.49
C ARG A 46 -2.34 -1.67 12.03
N GLU A 47 -1.47 -0.90 11.37
CA GLU A 47 -1.12 -1.01 9.95
C GLU A 47 0.04 -1.99 9.67
N CYS A 48 0.64 -2.62 10.68
CA CYS A 48 1.84 -3.44 10.50
C CYS A 48 1.69 -4.55 9.46
N GLU A 49 0.57 -5.26 9.49
CA GLU A 49 0.31 -6.38 8.57
C GLU A 49 0.05 -5.87 7.14
N ALA A 50 -0.78 -4.82 7.02
CA ALA A 50 -1.05 -4.16 5.74
C ALA A 50 0.24 -3.62 5.10
N ALA A 51 1.13 -2.99 5.88
CA ALA A 51 2.39 -2.47 5.39
C ALA A 51 3.34 -3.58 4.90
N ARG A 52 3.40 -4.73 5.61
CA ARG A 52 4.19 -5.89 5.16
C ARG A 52 3.70 -6.46 3.84
N GLN A 53 2.38 -6.62 3.72
CA GLN A 53 1.73 -7.13 2.51
C GLN A 53 1.91 -6.17 1.33
N GLY A 54 1.67 -4.88 1.55
CA GLY A 54 1.86 -3.83 0.54
C GLY A 54 3.30 -3.75 0.03
N LEU A 55 4.29 -3.82 0.93
CA LEU A 55 5.70 -3.83 0.55
C LEU A 55 6.09 -5.07 -0.26
N ALA A 56 5.56 -6.24 0.10
CA ALA A 56 5.79 -7.47 -0.65
C ALA A 56 5.21 -7.39 -2.08
N GLU A 57 3.99 -6.83 -2.21
CA GLU A 57 3.34 -6.64 -3.49
C GLU A 57 4.04 -5.57 -4.34
N ALA A 58 4.45 -4.44 -3.77
CA ALA A 58 5.25 -3.42 -4.46
C ALA A 58 6.54 -4.03 -5.05
N ARG A 59 7.26 -4.84 -4.26
CA ARG A 59 8.45 -5.55 -4.73
C ARG A 59 8.14 -6.55 -5.83
N ARG A 60 7.01 -7.26 -5.74
CA ARG A 60 6.55 -8.16 -6.81
C ARG A 60 6.30 -7.40 -8.10
N GLN A 61 5.56 -6.29 -8.05
CA GLN A 61 5.29 -5.45 -9.21
C GLN A 61 6.57 -4.87 -9.81
N ALA A 62 7.51 -4.43 -8.97
CA ALA A 62 8.81 -3.94 -9.44
C ALA A 62 9.57 -4.99 -10.25
N ARG A 63 9.59 -6.26 -9.78
CA ARG A 63 10.18 -7.37 -10.55
C ARG A 63 9.47 -7.61 -11.88
N MET A 64 8.13 -7.58 -11.89
CA MET A 64 7.36 -7.76 -13.12
C MET A 64 7.62 -6.66 -14.15
N ARG A 65 7.71 -5.39 -13.72
CA ARG A 65 8.04 -4.26 -14.61
C ARG A 65 9.43 -4.40 -15.24
N VAL A 66 10.39 -4.99 -14.52
CA VAL A 66 11.72 -5.29 -15.09
C VAL A 66 11.60 -6.34 -16.19
N TYR A 67 10.84 -7.42 -15.96
CA TYR A 67 10.58 -8.41 -16.99
C TYR A 67 9.87 -7.82 -18.22
N GLU A 68 8.84 -7.00 -18.02
CA GLU A 68 8.11 -6.34 -19.12
C GLU A 68 8.98 -5.40 -19.96
N ARG A 69 10.03 -4.81 -19.40
CA ARG A 69 10.98 -3.95 -20.14
C ARG A 69 12.09 -4.73 -20.84
N ALA A 70 12.33 -5.98 -20.43
CA ALA A 70 13.40 -6.82 -20.96
C ALA A 70 12.99 -7.55 -22.26
N PHE A 71 11.70 -7.54 -22.61
CA PHE A 71 11.12 -8.10 -23.82
C PHE A 71 10.44 -7.01 -24.64
#